data_AF-A0A7W0RJU4-F1
#
_entry.id   AF-A0A7W0RJU4-F1
#
_cell.length_a   1.000
_cell.length_b   1.000
_cell.length_c   1.000
_cell.angle_alpha   90.00
_cell.angle_beta   90.00
_cell.angle_gamma   90.00
#
_symmetry.space_group_name_H-M   'P 1'
#
loop_
_entity.id
_entity.type
_entity.pdbx_description
1 polymer ?
#
loop_
_entity_poly.entity_id
_entity_poly.type
_entity_poly.pdbx_seq_one_letter_code
_entity_poly.pdbx_strand_id
1 'polypeptide(L)'
;MSKSAGFDLDEGVDKAWKGFRRALADRLVGLEVGESFYVEVETPNGDEEPGCAPYVQVIRFDEDGLRGEVSGNRYLRASSRFGQGNCRCRLKTEQM
;
A
#
# COMPACT_ATOMS: atom_id res chain seq x y z
N MET A 1 31.28 25.21 -17.14
CA MET A 1 30.96 23.98 -16.37
C MET A 1 29.46 23.98 -16.15
N SER A 2 28.70 23.23 -16.96
CA SER A 2 27.24 23.18 -16.88
C SER A 2 26.80 22.66 -15.52
N LYS A 3 26.00 23.46 -14.81
CA LYS A 3 25.23 23.01 -13.66
C LYS A 3 24.17 22.06 -14.24
N SER A 4 24.39 20.75 -14.14
CA SER A 4 23.31 19.81 -14.40
C SER A 4 22.15 20.22 -13.49
N ALA A 5 21.03 20.59 -14.09
CA ALA A 5 19.78 20.76 -13.37
C ALA A 5 19.41 19.36 -12.87
N GLY A 6 19.99 18.96 -11.75
CA GLY A 6 19.65 17.73 -11.07
C GLY A 6 18.18 17.85 -10.72
N PHE A 7 17.36 17.08 -11.42
CA PHE A 7 16.01 16.78 -10.97
C PHE A 7 16.12 16.36 -9.51
N ASP A 8 15.52 17.13 -8.61
CA ASP A 8 15.44 16.74 -7.20
C ASP A 8 14.50 15.54 -7.13
N LEU A 9 15.12 14.35 -7.12
CA LEU A 9 14.42 13.07 -7.11
C LEU A 9 13.48 13.00 -5.92
N ASP A 10 13.87 13.58 -4.78
CA ASP A 10 13.07 13.57 -3.55
C ASP A 10 11.81 14.42 -3.73
N GLU A 11 11.94 15.62 -4.33
CA GLU A 11 10.78 16.46 -4.66
C GLU A 11 9.84 15.77 -5.66
N GLY A 12 10.41 15.12 -6.67
CA GLY A 12 9.65 14.34 -7.66
C GLY A 12 8.87 13.19 -7.03
N VAL A 13 9.51 12.42 -6.14
CA VAL A 13 8.91 11.32 -5.39
C VAL A 13 7.79 11.84 -4.50
N ASP A 14 8.02 12.91 -3.73
CA ASP A 14 7.02 13.49 -2.85
C ASP A 14 5.78 13.96 -3.61
N LYS A 15 5.97 14.57 -4.78
CA LYS A 15 4.87 15.01 -5.65
C LYS A 15 4.08 13.82 -6.17
N ALA A 16 4.74 12.77 -6.64
CA ALA A 16 4.09 11.53 -7.07
C ALA A 16 3.29 10.89 -5.93
N TRP A 17 3.85 10.87 -4.72
CA TRP A 17 3.20 10.33 -3.52
C TRP A 17 1.98 11.12 -3.07
N LYS A 18 1.99 12.45 -3.21
CA LYS A 18 0.80 13.28 -3.00
C LYS A 18 -0.29 12.95 -4.02
N GLY A 19 0.06 12.81 -5.29
CA GLY A 19 -0.87 12.43 -6.36
C GLY A 19 -1.50 11.06 -6.12
N PHE A 20 -0.66 10.06 -5.82
CA PHE A 20 -1.12 8.70 -5.52
C PHE A 20 -2.07 8.65 -4.32
N ARG A 21 -1.72 9.30 -3.20
CA ARG A 21 -2.59 9.32 -2.00
C ARG A 21 -3.96 9.92 -2.28
N ARG A 22 -4.01 10.98 -3.08
CA ARG A 22 -5.28 11.60 -3.47
C ARG A 22 -6.12 10.65 -4.33
N ALA A 23 -5.54 10.10 -5.40
CA ALA A 23 -6.24 9.16 -6.27
C ALA A 23 -6.72 7.90 -5.51
N LEU A 24 -5.91 7.41 -4.58
CA LEU A 24 -6.28 6.29 -3.71
C LEU A 24 -7.45 6.67 -2.81
N ALA A 25 -7.43 7.83 -2.16
CA ALA A 25 -8.53 8.29 -1.34
C ALA A 25 -9.83 8.41 -2.14
N ASP A 26 -9.77 9.02 -3.33
CA ASP A 26 -10.92 9.16 -4.23
C ASP A 26 -11.49 7.79 -4.62
N ARG A 27 -10.62 6.81 -4.94
CA ARG A 27 -11.04 5.43 -5.26
C ARG A 27 -11.71 4.72 -4.08
N LEU A 28 -11.17 4.89 -2.88
CA LEU A 28 -11.68 4.26 -1.66
C LEU A 28 -13.04 4.82 -1.23
N VAL A 29 -13.27 6.13 -1.40
CA VAL A 29 -14.58 6.77 -1.14
C VAL A 29 -15.66 6.22 -2.05
N GLY A 30 -15.31 5.91 -3.31
CA GLY A 30 -16.23 5.35 -4.29
C GLY A 30 -16.53 3.86 -4.13
N LEU A 31 -16.03 3.18 -3.09
CA LEU A 31 -16.36 1.78 -2.85
C LEU A 31 -17.79 1.61 -2.32
N GLU A 32 -18.53 0.69 -2.92
CA GLU A 32 -19.82 0.23 -2.41
C GLU A 32 -19.63 -0.70 -1.20
N VAL A 33 -20.64 -0.81 -0.32
CA VAL A 33 -20.59 -1.71 0.83
C VAL A 33 -20.41 -3.16 0.37
N GLY A 34 -19.38 -3.83 0.89
CA GLY A 34 -18.97 -5.16 0.48
C GLY A 34 -17.99 -5.19 -0.70
N GLU A 35 -17.77 -4.07 -1.38
CA GLU A 35 -16.76 -3.97 -2.44
C GLU A 35 -15.35 -3.93 -1.84
N SER A 36 -14.45 -4.72 -2.44
CA SER A 36 -13.04 -4.75 -2.07
C SER A 36 -12.15 -4.16 -3.16
N PHE A 37 -11.18 -3.37 -2.75
CA PHE A 37 -10.08 -2.88 -3.56
C PHE A 37 -8.77 -3.55 -3.11
N TYR A 38 -7.95 -3.97 -4.06
CA TYR A 38 -6.72 -4.70 -3.80
C TYR A 38 -5.55 -4.06 -4.54
N VAL A 39 -4.45 -3.82 -3.83
CA VAL A 39 -3.19 -3.32 -4.40
C VAL A 39 -2.10 -4.33 -4.07
N GLU A 40 -1.45 -4.84 -5.10
CA GLU A 40 -0.31 -5.74 -4.98
C GLU A 40 0.96 -5.03 -5.47
N VAL A 41 2.07 -5.35 -4.82
CA VAL A 41 3.39 -4.94 -5.30
C VAL A 41 3.82 -5.90 -6.40
N GLU A 42 4.11 -5.36 -7.58
CA GLU A 42 4.73 -6.16 -8.64
C GLU A 42 6.10 -6.67 -8.18
N THR A 43 6.27 -7.99 -8.16
CA THR A 43 7.55 -8.62 -7.76
C THR A 43 8.28 -9.19 -8.98
N PRO A 44 9.62 -9.12 -9.03
CA PRO A 44 10.40 -9.58 -10.19
C PRO A 44 10.27 -11.08 -10.49
N ASN A 45 9.96 -11.88 -9.47
CA ASN A 45 10.04 -13.34 -9.54
C ASN A 45 8.74 -14.01 -10.05
N GLY A 46 7.72 -13.22 -10.42
CA GLY A 46 6.44 -13.75 -10.91
C GLY A 46 5.81 -14.80 -9.99
N ASP A 47 5.00 -15.69 -10.56
CA ASP A 47 4.24 -16.72 -9.82
C ASP A 47 4.99 -18.02 -9.56
N GLU A 48 6.31 -18.04 -9.80
CA GLU A 48 7.14 -19.25 -9.66
C GLU A 48 7.44 -19.59 -8.19
N GLU A 49 7.36 -18.61 -7.29
CA GLU A 49 7.61 -18.80 -5.86
C GLU A 49 6.30 -19.02 -5.08
N PRO A 50 6.22 -20.08 -4.23
CA PRO A 50 5.06 -20.31 -3.37
C PRO A 50 4.75 -19.14 -2.44
N GLY A 51 3.48 -18.78 -2.35
CA GLY A 51 2.97 -17.64 -1.57
C GLY A 51 2.49 -16.50 -2.47
N CYS A 52 2.16 -15.37 -1.86
CA CYS A 52 1.75 -14.15 -2.57
C CYS A 52 2.81 -13.06 -2.50
N ALA A 53 2.73 -12.13 -3.45
CA ALA A 53 3.43 -10.85 -3.35
C ALA A 53 2.80 -9.99 -2.22
N PRO A 54 3.54 -9.00 -1.69
CA PRO A 54 3.01 -8.07 -0.72
C PRO A 54 1.80 -7.33 -1.24
N TYR A 55 0.73 -7.31 -0.44
CA TYR A 55 -0.51 -6.65 -0.81
C TYR A 55 -1.15 -5.90 0.34
N VAL A 56 -2.01 -4.95 -0.04
CA VAL A 56 -3.00 -4.32 0.84
C VAL A 56 -4.37 -4.53 0.21
N GLN A 57 -5.29 -5.09 0.99
CA GLN A 57 -6.69 -5.18 0.64
C GLN A 57 -7.48 -4.20 1.50
N VAL A 58 -8.40 -3.47 0.89
CA VAL A 58 -9.34 -2.60 1.58
C VAL A 58 -10.75 -3.01 1.20
N ILE A 59 -11.64 -3.13 2.17
CA ILE A 59 -13.07 -3.39 1.97
C ILE A 59 -13.89 -2.30 2.64
N ARG A 60 -14.95 -1.86 1.95
CA ARG A 60 -16.00 -1.05 2.59
C ARG A 60 -16.87 -1.97 3.43
N PHE A 61 -16.65 -1.95 4.73
CA PHE A 61 -17.31 -2.88 5.65
C PHE A 61 -18.75 -2.44 5.95
N ASP A 62 -18.96 -1.14 6.06
CA ASP A 62 -20.26 -0.50 6.29
C ASP A 62 -20.29 0.89 5.63
N GLU A 63 -21.36 1.65 5.83
CA GLU A 63 -21.55 2.97 5.20
C GLU A 63 -20.54 4.02 5.66
N ASP A 64 -19.81 3.84 6.77
CA ASP A 64 -18.91 4.86 7.33
C ASP A 64 -17.46 4.36 7.50
N GLY A 65 -17.22 3.07 7.26
CA GLY A 65 -16.02 2.37 7.67
C GLY A 65 -15.33 1.59 6.55
N LEU A 66 -14.02 1.83 6.42
CA LEU A 66 -13.12 0.98 5.64
C LEU A 66 -12.34 0.07 6.58
N ARG A 67 -12.17 -1.19 6.17
CA ARG A 67 -11.23 -2.13 6.81
C ARG A 67 -10.09 -2.42 5.87
N GLY A 68 -8.87 -2.34 6.38
CA GLY A 68 -7.66 -2.68 5.65
C GLY A 68 -7.01 -3.93 6.21
N GLU A 69 -6.63 -4.85 5.34
CA GLU A 69 -5.80 -5.99 5.66
C GLU A 69 -4.52 -5.95 4.83
N VAL A 70 -3.42 -6.39 5.45
CA VAL A 70 -2.11 -6.48 4.80
C VAL A 70 -1.64 -7.92 4.84
N SER A 71 -1.00 -8.36 3.75
CA SER A 71 -0.36 -9.67 3.69
C SER A 71 0.58 -9.89 4.87
N GLY A 72 0.43 -10.99 5.60
CA GLY A 72 1.35 -11.37 6.68
C GLY A 72 2.46 -12.29 6.18
N ASN A 73 3.61 -12.31 6.87
CA ASN A 73 4.78 -13.16 6.54
C ASN A 73 4.46 -14.66 6.35
N ARG A 74 3.37 -15.14 6.95
CA ARG A 74 2.89 -16.52 6.79
C ARG A 74 2.46 -16.84 5.35
N TYR A 75 1.95 -15.85 4.63
CA TYR A 75 1.38 -15.99 3.29
C TYR A 75 2.30 -15.44 2.19
N LEU A 76 3.26 -14.59 2.57
CA LEU A 76 4.22 -14.01 1.66
C LEU A 76 5.21 -15.05 1.12
N ARG A 77 5.57 -14.86 -0.16
CA ARG A 77 6.78 -15.39 -0.77
C ARG A 77 7.97 -15.15 0.13
N ALA A 78 8.87 -16.14 0.25
CA ALA A 78 10.03 -16.05 1.14
C ALA A 78 10.93 -14.85 0.79
N SER A 79 11.08 -14.54 -0.50
CA SER A 79 11.79 -13.35 -1.01
C SER A 79 11.18 -12.01 -0.58
N SER A 80 9.89 -12.01 -0.23
CA SER A 80 9.10 -10.80 0.02
C SER A 80 8.71 -10.64 1.50
N ARG A 81 9.18 -11.51 2.39
CA ARG A 81 8.88 -11.44 3.82
C ARG A 81 9.44 -10.15 4.42
N PHE A 82 8.63 -9.50 5.26
CA PHE A 82 9.09 -8.39 6.08
C PHE A 82 10.13 -8.88 7.08
N GLY A 83 11.26 -8.17 7.16
CA GLY A 83 12.25 -8.40 8.22
C GLY A 83 11.67 -8.11 9.61
N GLN A 84 12.40 -8.47 10.69
CA GLN A 84 12.00 -8.17 12.08
C GLN A 84 12.01 -6.67 12.45
N GLY A 85 11.99 -5.77 11.47
CA GLY A 85 11.93 -4.34 11.71
C GLY A 85 10.52 -3.92 12.11
N ASN A 86 10.30 -3.69 13.40
CA ASN A 86 9.13 -3.07 14.05
C ASN A 86 8.08 -2.44 13.09
N CYS A 87 7.20 -3.27 12.51
CA CYS A 87 5.97 -2.79 11.87
C CYS A 87 4.99 -2.37 12.97
N ARG A 88 5.13 -1.14 13.48
CA ARG A 88 4.11 -0.52 14.32
C ARG A 88 2.93 -0.15 13.42
N CYS A 89 1.91 -1.02 13.37
CA CYS A 89 0.57 -0.60 12.97
C CYS A 89 0.10 0.47 13.96
N ARG A 90 0.27 1.75 13.60
CA ARG A 90 -0.29 2.87 14.36
C ARG A 90 -1.77 2.96 14.02
N LEU A 91 -2.55 2.02 14.56
CA LEU A 91 -3.99 2.17 14.64
C LEU A 91 -4.25 3.39 15.52
N LYS A 92 -4.58 4.53 14.90
CA LYS A 92 -5.19 5.62 15.67
C LYS A 92 -6.61 5.17 15.96
N THR A 93 -6.80 4.52 17.10
CA THR A 93 -8.12 4.40 17.71
C THR A 93 -8.46 5.79 18.23
N GLU A 94 -9.26 6.54 17.49
CA GLU A 94 -9.97 7.68 18.07
C GLU A 94 -10.96 7.08 19.09
N GLN A 95 -10.65 7.28 20.37
CA GLN A 95 -11.57 6.97 21.46
C GLN A 95 -12.67 8.02 21.43
N MET A 96 -13.90 7.52 21.41
CA MET A 96 -15.16 8.25 21.54
C MET A 96 -15.34 8.77 22.96
#